data_AF-A0A974P784-F1
#
_entry.id   AF-A0A974P784-F1
#
_cell.length_a   1.000
_cell.length_b   1.000
_cell.length_c   1.000
_cell.angle_alpha   90.00
_cell.angle_beta   90.00
_cell.angle_gamma   90.00
#
_symmetry.space_group_name_H-M   'P 1'
#
loop_
_entity.id
_entity.type
_entity.pdbx_description
1 polymer ?
#
loop_
_entity_poly.entity_id
_entity_poly.type
_entity_poly.pdbx_seq_one_letter_code
_entity_poly.pdbx_strand_id
1 'polypeptide(L)'
;MRYAIRKQSIPAGQAALRLRFDAGSLQETDAQAGLAHFLEHMAFNGSKNVPEGDMVKILERLGLAFGADTNASTDLDETVYKLDLPRTDAETLDTSLMLLREAAGNLTIDQAAVDRERGVVLSEERAGTIRRRASTAPARPSC
;
A
#
# COMPACT_ATOMS: atom_id res chain seq x y z
N MET A 1 -13.81 8.71 9.01
CA MET A 1 -13.15 8.90 7.70
C MET A 1 -13.32 10.36 7.28
N ARG A 2 -12.24 11.02 6.85
CA ARG A 2 -12.28 12.37 6.25
C ARG A 2 -12.11 12.20 4.74
N TYR A 3 -12.78 13.02 3.93
CA TYR A 3 -12.65 12.98 2.48
C TYR A 3 -12.62 14.38 1.89
N ALA A 4 -11.97 14.52 0.73
CA ALA A 4 -11.95 15.73 -0.06
C ALA A 4 -12.11 15.35 -1.53
N ILE A 5 -12.92 16.12 -2.26
CA ILE A 5 -13.14 15.93 -3.70
C ILE A 5 -12.78 17.24 -4.37
N ARG A 6 -11.79 17.18 -5.28
CA ARG A 6 -11.37 18.33 -6.07
C ARG A 6 -11.68 18.05 -7.53
N LYS A 7 -12.58 18.84 -8.12
CA LYS A 7 -12.85 18.79 -9.56
C LYS A 7 -11.61 19.27 -10.31
N GLN A 8 -11.21 18.50 -11.32
CA GLN A 8 -10.13 18.84 -12.24
C GLN A 8 -10.61 18.57 -13.67
N SER A 9 -10.30 19.49 -14.59
CA SER A 9 -10.76 19.40 -15.98
C SER A 9 -9.65 18.96 -16.94
N ILE A 10 -8.40 18.89 -16.45
CA ILE A 10 -7.21 18.58 -17.26
C ILE A 10 -6.33 17.57 -16.49
N PRO A 11 -6.00 16.40 -17.06
CA PRO A 11 -6.55 15.83 -18.29
C PRO A 11 -8.04 15.45 -18.14
N ALA A 12 -8.81 15.60 -19.21
CA ALA A 12 -10.24 15.30 -19.19
C ALA A 12 -10.50 13.79 -19.07
N GLY A 13 -11.52 13.40 -18.32
CA GLY A 13 -11.96 12.01 -18.20
C GLY A 13 -11.14 11.13 -17.26
N GLN A 14 -10.12 11.68 -16.59
CA GLN A 14 -9.27 10.97 -15.62
C GLN A 14 -9.61 11.34 -14.18
N ALA A 15 -9.22 10.48 -13.24
CA ALA A 15 -9.32 10.76 -11.80
C ALA A 15 -8.14 10.17 -11.05
N ALA A 16 -7.73 10.83 -9.98
CA ALA A 16 -6.75 10.30 -9.03
C ALA A 16 -7.46 10.02 -7.70
N LEU A 17 -7.37 8.78 -7.22
CA LEU A 17 -7.84 8.38 -5.91
C LEU A 17 -6.63 8.19 -5.01
N ARG A 18 -6.75 8.70 -3.79
CA ARG A 18 -5.73 8.64 -2.75
C ARG A 18 -6.39 8.26 -1.44
N LEU A 19 -5.97 7.15 -0.86
CA LEU A 19 -6.35 6.74 0.49
C LEU A 19 -5.12 6.90 1.38
N ARG A 20 -5.20 7.82 2.34
CA ARG A 20 -4.12 8.10 3.28
C ARG A 20 -4.49 7.61 4.68
N PHE A 21 -3.58 6.87 5.28
CA PHE A 21 -3.51 6.58 6.70
C PHE A 21 -2.56 7.58 7.35
N ASP A 22 -3.00 8.22 8.44
CA ASP A 22 -2.19 9.15 9.23
C ASP A 22 -1.31 8.40 10.23
N ALA A 23 -0.64 7.36 9.72
CA ALA A 23 0.26 6.48 10.44
C ALA A 23 1.29 5.94 9.44
N GLY A 24 2.56 6.08 9.79
CA GLY A 24 3.72 5.52 9.09
C GLY A 24 4.67 4.87 10.09
N SER A 25 5.96 4.80 9.77
CA SER A 25 6.94 4.11 10.62
C SER A 25 7.27 4.82 11.94
N LEU A 26 6.89 6.10 12.13
CA LEU A 26 7.05 6.81 13.41
C LEU A 26 6.10 6.32 14.50
N GLN A 27 4.94 5.79 14.12
CA GLN A 27 3.94 5.27 15.06
C GLN A 27 4.23 3.83 15.49
N GLU A 28 5.28 3.21 14.93
CA GLU A 28 5.72 1.87 15.30
C GLU A 28 6.47 1.87 16.64
N THR A 29 6.25 0.83 17.43
CA THR A 29 7.14 0.48 18.54
C THR A 29 8.36 -0.28 18.03
N ASP A 30 9.41 -0.41 18.85
CA ASP A 30 10.60 -1.21 18.50
C ASP A 30 10.25 -2.67 18.14
N ALA A 31 9.16 -3.23 18.71
CA ALA A 31 8.66 -4.56 18.40
C ALA A 31 7.86 -4.63 17.08
N GLN A 32 7.37 -3.50 16.59
CA GLN A 32 6.59 -3.36 15.36
C GLN A 32 7.41 -2.71 14.24
N ALA A 33 8.72 -2.63 14.41
CA ALA A 33 9.54 -1.91 13.47
C ALA A 33 9.41 -2.54 12.07
N GLY A 34 9.08 -1.71 11.06
CA GLY A 34 8.85 -2.11 9.67
C GLY A 34 7.46 -2.69 9.39
N LEU A 35 6.55 -2.70 10.37
CA LEU A 35 5.21 -3.26 10.24
C LEU A 35 4.32 -2.43 9.30
N ALA A 36 4.42 -1.10 9.30
CA ALA A 36 3.61 -0.24 8.45
C ALA A 36 3.90 -0.53 6.97
N HIS A 37 5.18 -0.57 6.60
CA HIS A 37 5.62 -0.95 5.26
C HIS A 37 5.25 -2.39 4.93
N PHE A 38 5.39 -3.31 5.88
CA PHE A 38 4.95 -4.70 5.67
C PHE A 38 3.44 -4.81 5.39
N LEU A 39 2.60 -4.07 6.12
CA LEU A 39 1.16 -4.04 5.90
C LEU A 39 0.78 -3.42 4.55
N GLU A 40 1.58 -2.46 4.07
CA GLU A 40 1.45 -1.93 2.71
C GLU A 40 1.55 -3.06 1.67
N HIS A 41 2.59 -3.90 1.75
CA HIS A 41 2.77 -5.06 0.87
C HIS A 41 1.63 -6.07 1.02
N MET A 42 1.24 -6.35 2.27
CA MET A 42 0.16 -7.30 2.54
C MET A 42 -1.18 -6.87 1.96
N ALA A 43 -1.38 -5.58 1.65
CA ALA A 43 -2.60 -5.13 0.97
C ALA A 43 -2.78 -5.71 -0.43
N PHE A 44 -1.67 -6.09 -1.10
CA PHE A 44 -1.69 -6.72 -2.42
C PHE A 44 -1.72 -8.26 -2.34
N ASN A 45 -1.47 -8.83 -1.16
CA ASN A 45 -1.45 -10.27 -0.91
C ASN A 45 -2.82 -10.85 -0.52
N GLY A 46 -3.89 -10.12 -0.79
CA GLY A 46 -5.27 -10.60 -0.73
C GLY A 46 -6.09 -10.03 0.42
N SER A 47 -7.40 -10.01 0.18
CA SER A 47 -8.43 -9.48 1.05
C SER A 47 -9.66 -10.39 1.03
N LYS A 48 -10.67 -10.05 1.81
CA LYS A 48 -11.94 -10.78 1.89
C LYS A 48 -12.59 -11.02 0.52
N ASN A 49 -12.58 -10.03 -0.36
CA ASN A 49 -13.25 -10.10 -1.67
C ASN A 49 -12.29 -10.15 -2.87
N VAL A 50 -10.98 -10.04 -2.62
CA VAL A 50 -9.96 -10.04 -3.68
C VAL A 50 -8.90 -11.06 -3.30
N PRO A 51 -8.86 -12.23 -3.97
CA PRO A 51 -7.82 -13.22 -3.73
C PRO A 51 -6.41 -12.67 -3.97
N GLU A 52 -5.42 -13.34 -3.38
CA GLU A 52 -4.01 -13.03 -3.60
C GLU A 52 -3.67 -13.00 -5.09
N GLY A 53 -2.95 -11.96 -5.52
CA GLY A 53 -2.53 -11.78 -6.91
C GLY A 53 -3.63 -11.33 -7.88
N ASP A 54 -4.89 -11.25 -7.45
CA ASP A 54 -5.98 -10.76 -8.31
C ASP A 54 -6.11 -9.24 -8.26
N MET A 55 -5.71 -8.58 -7.17
CA MET A 55 -5.75 -7.11 -7.08
C MET A 55 -4.98 -6.45 -8.22
N VAL A 56 -3.75 -6.92 -8.49
CA VAL A 56 -2.90 -6.42 -9.58
C VAL A 56 -3.57 -6.63 -10.93
N LYS A 57 -4.08 -7.83 -11.20
CA LYS A 57 -4.77 -8.15 -12.47
C LYS A 57 -6.02 -7.31 -12.69
N ILE A 58 -6.79 -7.05 -11.64
CA ILE A 58 -7.98 -6.19 -11.70
C ILE A 58 -7.55 -4.76 -12.09
N LEU A 59 -6.50 -4.24 -11.46
CA LEU A 59 -5.96 -2.91 -11.75
C LEU A 59 -5.41 -2.81 -13.19
N GLU A 60 -4.67 -3.82 -13.64
CA GLU A 60 -4.16 -3.91 -15.02
C GLU A 60 -5.30 -3.94 -16.04
N ARG A 61 -6.36 -4.71 -15.78
CA ARG A 61 -7.56 -4.77 -16.65
C ARG A 61 -8.26 -3.42 -16.78
N LEU A 62 -8.23 -2.61 -15.73
CA LEU A 62 -8.75 -1.24 -15.72
C LEU A 62 -7.80 -0.23 -16.40
N GLY A 63 -6.63 -0.69 -16.87
CA GLY A 63 -5.63 0.14 -17.54
C GLY A 63 -4.73 0.91 -16.57
N LEU A 64 -4.69 0.54 -15.29
CA LEU A 64 -3.73 1.10 -14.34
C LEU A 64 -2.38 0.40 -14.54
N ALA A 65 -1.34 1.18 -14.79
CA ALA A 65 0.02 0.64 -14.84
C ALA A 65 0.48 0.28 -13.43
N PHE A 66 0.86 -0.98 -13.23
CA PHE A 66 1.53 -1.41 -12.01
C PHE A 66 3.04 -1.25 -12.18
N GLY A 67 3.69 -0.58 -11.23
CA GLY A 67 5.15 -0.45 -11.18
C GLY A 67 5.66 -0.74 -9.79
N ALA A 68 6.97 -0.96 -9.68
CA ALA A 68 7.63 -1.60 -8.53
C ALA A 68 7.34 -0.93 -7.16
N ASP A 69 7.00 0.37 -7.13
CA ASP A 69 6.68 1.14 -5.91
C ASP A 69 5.47 2.08 -6.09
N THR A 70 4.63 1.85 -7.11
CA THR A 70 3.92 2.99 -7.74
C THR A 70 2.51 3.27 -7.22
N ASN A 71 1.89 2.30 -6.54
CA ASN A 71 0.48 2.38 -6.13
C ASN A 71 0.24 2.38 -4.62
N ALA A 72 1.29 2.20 -3.83
CA ALA A 72 1.26 2.43 -2.40
C ALA A 72 2.63 2.95 -1.95
N SER A 73 2.67 3.65 -0.82
CA SER A 73 3.93 4.09 -0.24
C SER A 73 3.77 4.36 1.24
N THR A 74 4.71 3.86 2.03
CA THR A 74 4.84 4.13 3.46
C THR A 74 6.01 5.06 3.73
N ASP A 75 5.73 6.20 4.36
CA ASP A 75 6.73 7.13 4.88
C ASP A 75 6.74 7.11 6.42
N LEU A 76 7.45 8.05 7.01
CA LEU A 76 7.58 8.20 8.46
C LEU A 76 6.23 8.47 9.14
N ASP A 77 5.38 9.31 8.57
CA ASP A 77 4.13 9.78 9.19
C ASP A 77 2.85 9.29 8.50
N GLU A 78 2.94 8.74 7.30
CA GLU A 78 1.80 8.33 6.51
C GLU A 78 2.01 7.03 5.73
N THR A 79 0.90 6.35 5.44
CA THR A 79 0.82 5.27 4.45
C THR A 79 -0.24 5.65 3.44
N VAL A 80 0.10 5.68 2.15
CA VAL A 80 -0.79 6.20 1.10
C VAL A 80 -0.95 5.20 -0.03
N TYR A 81 -2.18 4.77 -0.29
CA TYR A 81 -2.56 4.03 -1.49
C TYR A 81 -3.00 4.99 -2.59
N LYS A 82 -2.49 4.76 -3.80
CA LYS A 82 -2.53 5.66 -4.95
C LYS A 82 -3.08 4.91 -6.16
N LEU A 83 -4.25 5.30 -6.65
CA LEU A 83 -4.82 4.80 -7.90
C LEU A 83 -5.03 5.96 -8.87
N ASP A 84 -4.34 5.95 -10.00
CA ASP A 84 -4.51 6.93 -11.07
C ASP A 84 -5.32 6.30 -12.20
N LEU A 85 -6.57 6.73 -12.35
CA LEU A 85 -7.53 6.17 -13.28
C LEU A 85 -7.42 6.83 -14.65
N PRO A 86 -7.18 6.05 -15.73
CA PRO A 86 -7.12 6.58 -17.09
C PRO A 86 -8.51 6.98 -17.63
N ARG A 87 -9.59 6.51 -16.99
CA ARG A 87 -10.99 6.75 -17.35
C ARG A 87 -11.88 6.79 -16.11
N THR A 88 -13.01 7.51 -16.20
CA THR A 88 -13.92 7.80 -15.08
C THR A 88 -15.36 7.32 -15.32
N ASP A 89 -15.52 6.15 -15.94
CA ASP A 89 -16.83 5.48 -15.97
C ASP A 89 -17.17 4.83 -14.62
N ALA A 90 -18.45 4.46 -14.48
CA ALA A 90 -18.99 3.89 -13.26
C ALA A 90 -18.29 2.59 -12.83
N GLU A 91 -17.96 1.69 -13.77
CA GLU A 91 -17.30 0.41 -13.47
C GLU A 91 -15.89 0.63 -12.90
N THR A 92 -15.11 1.50 -13.53
CA THR A 92 -13.74 1.82 -13.11
C THR A 92 -13.73 2.48 -11.73
N LEU A 93 -14.65 3.42 -11.49
CA LEU A 93 -14.76 4.11 -10.20
C LEU A 93 -15.22 3.17 -9.09
N ASP A 94 -16.27 2.38 -9.32
CA ASP A 94 -16.81 1.44 -8.33
C ASP A 94 -15.75 0.40 -7.93
N THR A 95 -15.08 -0.19 -8.92
CA THR A 95 -14.02 -1.18 -8.67
C THR A 95 -12.85 -0.56 -7.92
N SER A 96 -12.41 0.65 -8.28
CA SER A 96 -11.28 1.30 -7.60
C SER A 96 -11.59 1.64 -6.15
N LEU A 97 -12.81 2.12 -5.86
CA LEU A 97 -13.27 2.37 -4.50
C LEU A 97 -13.41 1.08 -3.68
N MET A 98 -13.87 0.00 -4.32
CA MET A 98 -13.90 -1.34 -3.71
C MET A 98 -12.50 -1.81 -3.32
N LEU A 99 -11.51 -1.70 -4.22
CA LEU A 99 -10.13 -2.07 -3.92
C LEU A 99 -9.54 -1.25 -2.76
N LEU A 100 -9.77 0.06 -2.72
CA LEU A 100 -9.34 0.90 -1.59
C LEU A 100 -10.02 0.50 -0.28
N ARG A 101 -11.30 0.12 -0.31
CA ARG A 101 -12.00 -0.42 0.87
C ARG A 101 -11.38 -1.72 1.35
N GLU A 102 -11.00 -2.61 0.43
CA GLU A 102 -10.36 -3.87 0.77
C GLU A 102 -9.00 -3.63 1.44
N ALA A 103 -8.16 -2.76 0.86
CA ALA A 103 -6.89 -2.34 1.43
C ALA A 103 -7.06 -1.70 2.82
N ALA A 104 -8.16 -0.97 3.04
CA ALA A 104 -8.37 -0.23 4.28
C ALA A 104 -8.74 -1.06 5.51
N GLY A 105 -9.23 -2.29 5.34
CA GLY A 105 -9.72 -3.03 6.51
C GLY A 105 -10.20 -4.46 6.29
N ASN A 106 -10.08 -5.02 5.09
CA ASN A 106 -10.49 -6.39 4.81
C ASN A 106 -9.32 -7.31 4.44
N LEU A 107 -8.10 -6.93 4.81
CA LEU A 107 -6.91 -7.75 4.54
C LEU A 107 -7.02 -9.10 5.25
N THR A 108 -6.76 -10.17 4.51
CA THR A 108 -6.84 -11.54 5.05
C THR A 108 -5.64 -11.85 5.94
N ILE A 109 -4.46 -11.32 5.57
CA ILE A 109 -3.17 -11.55 6.25
C ILE A 109 -2.93 -13.05 6.46
N ASP A 110 -2.97 -13.81 5.36
CA ASP A 110 -2.73 -15.25 5.38
C ASP A 110 -1.28 -15.54 5.82
N GLN A 111 -1.10 -16.54 6.69
CA GLN A 111 0.21 -16.85 7.25
C GLN A 111 1.22 -17.29 6.18
N ALA A 112 0.79 -18.02 5.15
CA ALA A 112 1.69 -18.44 4.09
C ALA A 112 2.13 -17.24 3.22
N ALA A 113 1.24 -16.26 3.01
CA ALA A 113 1.58 -15.01 2.34
C ALA A 113 2.56 -14.18 3.18
N VAL A 114 2.33 -14.08 4.49
CA VAL A 114 3.25 -13.43 5.43
C VAL A 114 4.66 -14.03 5.35
N ASP A 115 4.78 -15.36 5.37
CA ASP A 115 6.09 -16.02 5.36
C ASP A 115 6.85 -15.78 4.04
N ARG A 116 6.14 -15.66 2.91
CA ARG A 116 6.76 -15.29 1.62
C ARG A 116 7.21 -13.82 1.61
N GLU A 117 6.32 -12.92 2.03
CA GLU A 117 6.56 -11.47 1.95
C GLU A 117 7.68 -11.02 2.88
N ARG A 118 7.88 -11.71 4.01
CA ARG A 118 9.01 -11.45 4.91
C ARG A 118 10.36 -11.51 4.19
N GLY A 119 10.52 -12.43 3.23
CA GLY A 119 11.74 -12.52 2.45
C GLY A 119 11.98 -11.30 1.56
N VAL A 120 10.91 -10.78 0.94
CA VAL A 120 10.92 -9.61 0.05
C VAL A 120 11.26 -8.36 0.84
N VAL A 121 10.51 -8.07 1.91
CA VAL A 121 10.72 -6.88 2.74
C VAL A 121 12.11 -6.88 3.38
N LEU A 122 12.62 -8.03 3.84
CA LEU A 122 14.00 -8.12 4.35
C LEU A 122 15.06 -7.88 3.27
N SER A 123 14.76 -8.14 2.00
CA SER A 123 15.68 -7.86 0.90
C SER A 123 15.73 -6.36 0.57
N GLU A 124 14.59 -5.68 0.65
CA GLU A 124 14.45 -4.22 0.50
C GLU A 124 15.10 -3.46 1.66
N GLU A 125 14.93 -3.96 2.90
CA GLU A 125 15.66 -3.46 4.08
C GLU A 125 17.17 -3.45 3.82
N ARG A 126 17.71 -4.55 3.26
CA ARG A 126 19.14 -4.66 2.92
C ARG A 126 19.56 -3.73 1.78
N ALA A 127 18.64 -3.43 0.86
CA ALA A 127 18.87 -2.48 -0.24
C ALA A 127 18.74 -1.01 0.21
N GLY A 128 18.24 -0.75 1.42
CA GLY A 128 18.09 0.59 1.98
C GLY A 128 16.89 1.36 1.39
N THR A 129 15.91 0.67 0.81
CA THR A 129 14.74 1.30 0.19
C THR A 129 13.63 1.62 1.17
N ILE A 130 13.70 1.12 2.41
CA ILE A 130 12.65 1.26 3.42
C ILE A 130 12.91 2.45 4.35
N ARG A 131 11.90 3.30 4.51
CA ARG A 131 11.90 4.47 5.41
C ARG A 131 11.48 4.07 6.83
N ARG A 132 12.44 4.01 7.75
CA ARG A 132 12.19 3.66 9.16
C ARG A 132 12.52 4.79 10.11
N ARG A 133 11.82 4.81 11.24
CA ARG A 133 12.25 5.51 12.44
C ARG A 133 13.65 5.02 12.83
N ALA A 134 14.54 5.96 13.18
CA ALA A 134 15.84 5.62 13.78
C ALA A 134 15.62 4.80 15.06
N SER A 135 16.20 3.61 15.11
CA SER A 135 16.13 2.74 16.29
C SER A 135 16.76 3.45 17.50
N THR A 136 16.03 3.48 18.61
CA THR A 136 16.57 3.90 19.92
C THR A 136 17.29 2.77 20.65
N ALA A 137 17.27 1.54 20.11
CA ALA A 137 17.99 0.42 20.69
C ALA A 137 19.51 0.60 20.46
N PRO A 138 20.35 0.35 21.47
CA PRO A 138 21.79 0.45 21.33
C PRO A 138 22.25 -0.47 20.19
N ALA A 139 23.11 0.04 19.31
CA ALA A 139 23.74 -0.74 18.26
C ALA A 139 24.32 -2.01 18.88
N ARG A 140 23.84 -3.18 18.44
CA ARG A 140 24.44 -4.45 18.85
C ARG A 140 25.90 -4.43 18.37
N PRO A 141 26.88 -4.68 19.24
CA PRO A 141 28.26 -4.75 18.81
C PRO A 141 28.39 -5.89 17.80
N SER A 142 28.89 -5.55 16.62
CA SER A 142 29.40 -6.51 15.65
C SER A 142 30.49 -7.35 16.32
N CYS A 143 30.25 -8.66 16.45
CA CYS A 143 31.33 -9.64 16.65
C CYS A 143 32.09 -9.84 15.34
#